data_AF-W9DN39-F1
#
_entry.id   AF-W9DN39-F1
#
_cell.length_a   1.000
_cell.length_b   1.000
_cell.length_c   1.000
_cell.angle_alpha   90.00
_cell.angle_beta   90.00
_cell.angle_gamma   90.00
#
_symmetry.space_group_name_H-M   'P 1'
#
loop_
_entity.id
_entity.type
_entity.pdbx_description
1 polymer ?
#
loop_
_entity_poly.entity_id
_entity_poly.type
_entity_poly.pdbx_seq_one_letter_code
_entity_poly.pdbx_strand_id
1 'polypeptide(L)'
;MAVLTVRDVPDDVKDSLARDARERGQSLQAFVLSVLEREASFGRNRELLAEIDRELADDGGANEDAPDAADLIAEARERRTSMLSDDDCDEM
;
A
#
# COMPACT_ATOMS: atom_id res chain seq x y z
N MET A 1 13.32 20.57 8.35
CA MET A 1 14.22 20.25 7.23
C MET A 1 15.54 19.78 7.83
N ALA A 2 15.95 18.53 7.55
CA ALA A 2 17.13 17.91 8.12
C ALA A 2 18.22 17.75 7.05
N VAL A 3 19.49 17.84 7.45
CA VAL A 3 20.64 17.62 6.56
C VAL A 3 21.33 16.35 6.99
N LEU A 4 21.48 15.40 6.07
CA LEU A 4 22.22 14.16 6.25
C LEU A 4 23.53 14.25 5.47
N THR A 5 24.64 13.90 6.11
CA THR A 5 25.95 13.78 5.46
C THR A 5 26.44 12.35 5.57
N VAL A 6 26.74 11.73 4.43
CA VAL A 6 27.30 10.37 4.37
C VAL A 6 28.81 10.50 4.15
N ARG A 7 29.60 9.89 5.03
CA ARG A 7 31.07 9.88 4.95
C ARG A 7 31.55 8.55 4.39
N ASP A 8 32.79 8.55 3.92
CA ASP A 8 33.49 7.36 3.45
C ASP A 8 32.77 6.63 2.30
N VAL A 9 32.15 7.40 1.40
CA VAL A 9 31.54 6.88 0.17
C VAL A 9 32.66 6.57 -0.83
N PRO A 10 32.83 5.32 -1.25
CA PRO A 10 33.80 4.97 -2.28
C PRO A 10 33.52 5.69 -3.60
N ASP A 11 34.57 6.07 -4.33
CA ASP A 11 34.42 6.84 -5.57
C ASP A 11 33.61 6.10 -6.63
N ASP A 12 33.75 4.77 -6.73
CA ASP A 12 32.98 3.92 -7.63
C ASP A 12 31.48 3.94 -7.32
N VAL A 13 31.11 3.92 -6.04
CA VAL A 13 29.71 4.02 -5.60
C VAL A 13 29.14 5.39 -5.97
N LYS A 14 29.88 6.45 -5.68
CA LYS A 14 29.48 7.83 -6.03
C LYS A 14 29.30 8.00 -7.53
N ASP A 15 30.21 7.47 -8.34
CA ASP A 15 30.16 7.57 -9.80
C ASP A 15 29.00 6.77 -10.37
N SER A 16 28.71 5.59 -9.84
CA SER A 16 27.53 4.82 -10.22
C SER A 16 26.24 5.58 -9.92
N LEU A 17 26.08 6.10 -8.70
CA LEU A 17 24.90 6.89 -8.33
C LEU A 17 24.76 8.16 -9.18
N ALA A 18 25.87 8.80 -9.53
CA ALA A 18 25.88 9.98 -10.39
C ALA A 18 25.50 9.65 -11.83
N ARG A 19 25.83 8.45 -12.35
CA ARG A 19 25.37 7.98 -13.65
C ARG A 19 23.86 7.75 -13.62
N ASP A 20 23.36 7.02 -12.63
CA ASP A 20 21.93 6.71 -12.51
C ASP A 20 21.09 7.99 -12.35
N ALA A 21 21.58 8.97 -11.61
CA ALA A 21 20.95 10.28 -11.49
C ALA A 21 20.84 11.00 -12.84
N ARG A 22 21.92 10.97 -13.65
CA ARG A 22 21.93 11.61 -14.99
C ARG A 22 20.97 10.92 -15.96
N GLU A 23 20.90 9.59 -15.93
CA GLU A 23 19.96 8.83 -16.77
C GLU A 23 18.49 9.21 -16.48
N ARG A 24 18.20 9.61 -15.24
CA ARG A 24 16.88 10.07 -14.81
C ARG A 24 16.69 11.59 -14.92
N GLY A 25 17.70 12.33 -15.41
CA GLY A 25 17.65 13.79 -15.51
C GLY A 25 17.61 14.51 -14.15
N GLN A 26 18.11 13.86 -13.09
CA GLN A 26 18.08 14.38 -11.72
C GLN A 26 19.48 14.78 -11.25
N SER A 27 19.54 15.69 -10.27
CA SER A 27 20.78 15.92 -9.53
C SER A 27 21.08 14.71 -8.63
N LEU A 28 22.36 14.47 -8.33
CA LEU A 28 22.75 13.36 -7.45
C LEU A 28 22.06 13.44 -6.08
N GLN A 29 21.91 14.64 -5.52
CA GLN A 29 21.23 14.84 -4.24
C GLN A 29 19.74 14.48 -4.32
N ALA A 30 19.04 14.91 -5.36
CA ALA A 30 17.63 14.58 -5.55
C ALA A 30 17.42 13.08 -5.77
N PHE A 31 18.33 12.45 -6.54
CA PHE A 31 18.30 11.01 -6.75
C PHE A 31 18.49 10.24 -5.44
N VAL A 32 19.54 10.55 -4.66
CA VAL A 32 19.80 9.90 -3.37
C VAL A 32 18.63 10.12 -2.40
N LEU A 33 18.06 11.33 -2.36
CA LEU A 33 16.87 11.59 -1.55
C LEU A 33 15.70 10.67 -1.96
N SER A 34 15.43 10.52 -3.26
CA SER A 34 14.35 9.64 -3.73
C SER A 34 14.57 8.17 -3.36
N VAL A 35 15.83 7.72 -3.34
CA VAL A 35 16.19 6.36 -2.89
C VAL A 35 15.94 6.22 -1.40
N LEU A 36 16.34 7.21 -0.59
CA LEU A 36 16.10 7.20 0.85
C LEU A 36 14.61 7.23 1.20
N GLU A 37 13.82 8.05 0.52
CA GLU A 37 12.36 8.12 0.70
C GLU A 37 11.69 6.80 0.34
N ARG A 38 12.11 6.19 -0.76
CA ARG A 38 11.62 4.89 -1.19
C ARG A 38 11.94 3.82 -0.15
N GLU A 39 13.18 3.76 0.34
CA GLU A 39 13.58 2.78 1.36
C GLU A 39 12.83 2.99 2.68
N ALA A 40 12.68 4.24 3.12
CA ALA A 40 11.91 4.58 4.31
C ALA A 40 10.42 4.18 4.17
N SER A 41 9.85 4.35 2.97
CA SER A 41 8.48 3.91 2.70
C SER A 41 8.32 2.39 2.79
N PHE A 42 9.32 1.63 2.31
CA PHE A 42 9.31 0.17 2.43
C PHE A 42 9.47 -0.29 3.88
N GLY A 43 10.37 0.34 4.64
CA GLY A 43 10.52 0.07 6.08
C GLY A 43 9.22 0.31 6.84
N ARG A 44 8.59 1.47 6.60
CA ARG A 44 7.32 1.84 7.23
C ARG A 44 6.17 0.90 6.83
N ASN A 45 6.08 0.51 5.56
CA ASN A 45 5.07 -0.44 5.11
C ASN A 45 5.26 -1.81 5.77
N ARG A 46 6.51 -2.26 5.93
CA ARG A 46 6.79 -3.50 6.66
C ARG A 46 6.40 -3.44 8.13
N GLU A 47 6.65 -2.32 8.78
CA GLU A 47 6.27 -2.10 10.18
C GLU A 47 4.75 -2.08 10.34
N LEU A 48 4.04 -1.37 9.46
CA LEU A 48 2.57 -1.36 9.41
C LEU A 48 2.00 -2.76 9.17
N LEU A 49 2.55 -3.53 8.24
CA LEU A 49 2.12 -4.91 8.00
C LEU A 49 2.35 -5.79 9.24
N ALA A 50 3.47 -5.62 9.93
CA ALA A 50 3.75 -6.36 11.17
C ALA A 50 2.89 -5.91 12.37
N GLU A 51 2.37 -4.69 12.36
CA GLU A 51 1.38 -4.19 13.32
C GLU A 51 0.00 -4.80 13.02
N ILE A 52 -0.44 -4.74 11.77
CA ILE A 52 -1.70 -5.36 11.32
C ILE A 52 -1.69 -6.88 11.59
N ASP A 53 -0.60 -7.58 11.28
CA ASP A 53 -0.47 -9.01 11.56
C ASP A 53 -0.59 -9.31 13.07
N ARG A 54 -0.06 -8.44 13.93
CA ARG A 54 -0.20 -8.57 15.39
C ARG A 54 -1.64 -8.33 15.85
N GLU A 55 -2.28 -7.27 15.36
CA GLU A 55 -3.69 -6.98 15.68
C GLU A 55 -4.62 -8.11 15.22
N LEU A 56 -4.41 -8.61 14.00
CA LEU A 56 -5.17 -9.74 13.46
C LEU A 56 -4.89 -11.05 14.20
N ALA A 57 -3.67 -11.25 14.73
CA ALA A 57 -3.35 -12.43 15.53
C ALA A 57 -3.96 -12.40 16.94
N ASP A 58 -4.14 -11.21 17.52
CA ASP A 58 -4.70 -11.04 18.88
C ASP A 58 -6.23 -11.02 18.88
N ASP A 59 -6.87 -10.44 17.85
CA ASP A 59 -8.34 -10.26 17.77
C ASP A 59 -9.01 -11.07 16.64
N GLY A 60 -8.24 -11.85 15.86
CA GLY A 60 -8.77 -12.79 14.87
C GLY A 60 -9.43 -12.19 13.62
N GLY A 61 -9.45 -10.87 13.49
CA GLY A 61 -10.14 -10.18 12.40
C GLY A 61 -11.60 -9.90 12.75
N ALA A 62 -12.54 -10.32 11.90
CA ALA A 62 -13.95 -10.29 12.27
C ALA A 62 -14.12 -11.24 13.47
N ASN A 63 -14.47 -10.66 14.62
CA ASN A 63 -14.75 -11.37 15.86
C ASN A 63 -15.78 -12.49 15.64
N GLU A 64 -15.82 -13.48 16.54
CA GLU A 64 -16.66 -14.70 16.39
C GLU A 64 -18.14 -14.41 16.15
N ASP A 65 -18.62 -13.25 16.61
CA ASP A 65 -20.00 -12.78 16.48
C ASP A 65 -20.29 -12.06 15.14
N ALA A 66 -19.29 -11.81 14.31
CA ALA A 66 -19.45 -11.14 13.03
C ALA A 66 -20.03 -12.13 11.98
N PRO A 67 -21.09 -11.74 11.25
CA PRO A 67 -21.64 -12.56 10.17
C PRO A 67 -20.63 -12.75 9.04
N ASP A 68 -20.65 -13.94 8.41
CA ASP A 68 -19.76 -14.27 7.31
C ASP A 68 -19.94 -13.27 6.15
N ALA A 69 -18.83 -12.71 5.68
CA ALA A 69 -18.84 -11.73 4.60
C ALA A 69 -19.44 -12.31 3.31
N ALA A 70 -19.27 -13.60 3.04
CA ALA A 70 -19.84 -14.26 1.87
C ALA A 70 -21.37 -14.29 1.93
N ASP A 71 -21.93 -14.54 3.12
CA ASP A 71 -23.39 -14.60 3.33
C ASP A 71 -24.01 -13.21 3.16
N LEU A 72 -23.41 -12.17 3.74
CA LEU A 72 -23.85 -10.79 3.56
C LEU A 72 -23.83 -10.35 2.09
N ILE A 73 -22.80 -10.75 1.35
CA ILE A 73 -22.68 -10.44 -0.09
C ILE A 73 -23.74 -11.19 -0.89
N ALA A 74 -24.01 -12.46 -0.57
CA ALA A 74 -25.04 -13.25 -1.25
C ALA A 74 -26.43 -12.62 -1.04
N GLU A 75 -26.78 -12.29 0.21
CA GLU A 75 -28.06 -11.67 0.56
C GLU A 75 -28.23 -10.31 -0.15
N ALA A 76 -27.18 -9.48 -0.17
CA ALA A 76 -27.23 -8.20 -0.86
C ALA A 76 -27.41 -8.35 -2.38
N ARG A 77 -26.84 -9.40 -2.99
CA ARG A 77 -27.02 -9.69 -4.42
C ARG A 77 -28.44 -10.14 -4.72
N GLU A 78 -29.02 -10.99 -3.88
CA GLU A 78 -30.41 -11.44 -4.00
C GLU A 78 -31.39 -10.26 -3.86
N ARG A 79 -31.20 -9.40 -2.87
CA ARG A 79 -32.00 -8.17 -2.71
C ARG A 79 -31.94 -7.27 -3.95
N ARG A 80 -30.75 -7.09 -4.53
CA ARG A 80 -30.58 -6.32 -5.76
C ARG A 80 -31.27 -6.99 -6.95
N THR A 81 -31.14 -8.30 -7.09
CA THR A 81 -31.81 -9.05 -8.17
C THR A 81 -33.33 -8.97 -8.05
N SER A 82 -33.88 -9.06 -6.83
CA SER A 82 -35.32 -8.86 -6.59
C SER A 82 -35.79 -7.47 -7.00
N MET A 83 -35.07 -6.41 -6.60
CA MET A 83 -35.41 -5.03 -6.98
C MET A 83 -35.42 -4.82 -8.49
N LEU A 84 -34.47 -5.41 -9.22
CA LEU A 84 -34.40 -5.33 -10.68
C LEU A 84 -35.54 -6.10 -11.36
N SER A 85 -35.96 -7.25 -10.80
CA SER A 85 -37.11 -8.00 -11.34
C SER A 85 -38.46 -7.36 -11.05
N ASP A 86 -38.55 -6.58 -9.97
CA ASP A 86 -39.78 -5.87 -9.59
C ASP A 86 -40.00 -4.61 -10.46
N ASP A 87 -38.94 -3.91 -10.88
CA ASP A 87 -39.02 -2.75 -11.80
C ASP A 87 -39.43 -3.14 -13.24
N ASP A 88 -39.09 -4.35 -13.72
CA ASP A 88 -39.51 -4.85 -15.04
C ASP A 88 -41.02 -5.19 -15.13
N CYS A 89 -41.75 -5.16 -14.01
CA CYS A 89 -43.18 -5.47 -13.95
C CYS A 89 -44.11 -4.24 -14.12
N ASP A 90 -43.59 -3.00 -14.08
CA ASP A 90 -44.39 -1.76 -14.18
C ASP A 90 -44.49 -1.21 -15.64
N GLU A 91 -43.93 -1.92 -16.63
CA GLU A 91 -43.92 -1.53 -18.07
C GLU A 91 -44.77 -2.43 -19.02
N MET A 92 -45.71 -3.24 -18.51
CA MET A 92 -46.72 -3.96 -19.32
C MET A 92 -48.16 -3.63 -18.93
#